data_AF-A0A5E4LW01-F1
#
_entry.id   AF-A0A5E4LW01-F1
#
_cell.length_a   1.000
_cell.length_b   1.000
_cell.length_c   1.000
_cell.angle_alpha   90.00
_cell.angle_beta   90.00
_cell.angle_gamma   90.00
#
_symmetry.space_group_name_H-M   'P 1'
#
loop_
_entity.id
_entity.type
_entity.pdbx_description
1 polymer ?
#
loop_
_entity_poly.entity_id
_entity_poly.type
_entity_poly.pdbx_seq_one_letter_code
_entity_poly.pdbx_strand_id
1 'polypeptide(L)'
;MEGHATCACGSGKSYHDCCGCDTMDPIDISMQMWHKAFFQAMHEVHVDRLKKRIESAWGPAMDKSADAAIESFGKMWQSMQLQSEGKKEFASKLQKIYSESSKR
;
A
#
# COMPACT_ATOMS: atom_id res chain seq x y z
N MET A 1 6.47 -23.49 9.05
CA MET A 1 7.48 -22.77 8.25
C MET A 1 7.99 -21.64 9.11
N GLU A 2 9.06 -21.89 9.85
CA GLU A 2 9.68 -20.89 10.71
C GLU A 2 10.43 -19.89 9.83
N GLY A 3 10.00 -18.62 9.88
CA GLY A 3 10.61 -17.55 9.10
C GLY A 3 11.95 -17.16 9.71
N HIS A 4 13.06 -17.65 9.14
CA HIS A 4 14.39 -17.14 9.49
C HIS A 4 14.46 -15.65 9.14
N ALA A 5 14.71 -14.80 10.15
CA ALA A 5 14.95 -13.38 9.94
C ALA A 5 16.15 -13.20 8.99
N THR A 6 15.90 -12.60 7.83
CA THR A 6 16.94 -12.27 6.86
C THR A 6 17.82 -11.16 7.40
N CYS A 7 19.14 -11.24 7.20
CA CYS A 7 20.03 -10.22 7.75
C CYS A 7 19.74 -8.86 7.10
N ALA A 8 19.74 -7.81 7.95
CA ALA A 8 19.52 -6.43 7.55
C ALA A 8 20.55 -5.91 6.53
N CYS A 9 21.64 -6.65 6.26
CA CYS A 9 22.60 -6.42 5.19
C CYS A 9 21.96 -6.42 3.79
N GLY A 10 20.77 -7.01 3.62
CA GLY A 10 20.04 -7.06 2.34
C GLY A 10 20.51 -8.20 1.41
N SER A 11 21.36 -9.11 1.90
CA SER A 11 21.89 -10.24 1.13
C SER A 11 20.90 -11.39 0.92
N GLY A 12 19.73 -11.34 1.56
CA GLY A 12 18.72 -12.41 1.53
C GLY A 12 19.08 -13.67 2.33
N LYS A 13 20.25 -13.71 2.97
CA LYS A 13 20.68 -14.82 3.84
C LYS A 13 20.13 -14.67 5.26
N SER A 14 20.10 -15.75 6.04
CA SER A 14 19.74 -15.71 7.46
C SER A 14 20.71 -14.81 8.26
N TYR A 15 20.28 -14.25 9.40
CA TYR A 15 21.18 -13.47 10.27
C TYR A 15 22.44 -14.25 10.65
N HIS A 16 22.31 -15.55 10.97
CA HIS A 16 23.44 -16.40 11.31
C HIS A 16 24.40 -16.63 10.12
N ASP A 17 23.89 -16.70 8.88
CA ASP A 17 24.73 -16.96 7.69
C ASP A 17 25.28 -15.70 7.00
N CYS A 18 24.66 -14.51 7.19
CA CYS A 18 25.24 -13.22 6.74
C CYS A 18 26.12 -12.60 7.84
N CYS A 19 25.70 -12.74 9.10
CA CYS A 19 26.07 -11.86 10.21
C CYS A 19 26.36 -12.67 11.50
N GLY A 20 26.44 -14.00 11.44
CA GLY A 20 26.82 -14.87 12.56
C GLY A 20 28.26 -14.57 13.00
N CYS A 21 28.36 -13.95 14.17
CA CYS A 21 29.52 -13.23 14.68
C CYS A 21 30.69 -14.10 15.19
N ASP A 22 30.95 -15.29 14.67
CA ASP A 22 32.07 -16.10 15.19
C ASP A 22 33.42 -15.82 14.51
N THR A 23 33.48 -15.05 13.41
CA THR A 23 34.74 -14.82 12.65
C THR A 23 34.97 -13.42 12.06
N MET A 24 34.11 -12.43 12.29
CA MET A 24 34.25 -11.11 11.65
C MET A 24 34.72 -10.02 12.64
N ASP A 25 35.74 -9.24 12.27
CA ASP A 25 36.28 -8.14 13.08
C ASP A 25 35.18 -7.08 13.35
N PRO A 26 34.94 -6.68 14.61
CA PRO A 26 33.95 -5.64 14.94
C PRO A 26 34.14 -4.31 14.19
N ILE A 27 35.38 -3.96 13.82
CA ILE A 27 35.69 -2.78 13.02
C ILE A 27 35.20 -2.97 11.58
N ASP A 28 35.39 -4.16 10.99
CA ASP A 28 34.90 -4.45 9.63
C ASP A 28 33.37 -4.44 9.56
N ILE A 29 32.70 -4.97 10.59
CA ILE A 29 31.24 -4.90 10.72
C ILE A 29 30.79 -3.43 10.80
N SER A 30 31.44 -2.64 11.64
CA SER A 30 31.14 -1.21 11.79
C SER A 30 31.30 -0.46 10.46
N MET A 31 32.37 -0.72 9.72
CA MET A 31 32.61 -0.12 8.40
C MET A 31 31.53 -0.50 7.39
N GLN A 32 31.10 -1.77 7.36
CA GLN A 32 30.01 -2.21 6.49
C GLN A 32 28.67 -1.53 6.85
N MET A 33 28.38 -1.38 8.15
CA MET A 33 27.19 -0.68 8.62
C MET A 33 27.20 0.79 8.19
N TRP A 34 28.32 1.49 8.35
CA TRP A 34 28.46 2.88 7.89
C TRP A 34 28.34 3.03 6.38
N HIS A 35 28.93 2.11 5.62
CA HIS A 35 28.84 2.12 4.16
C HIS A 35 27.39 1.94 3.67
N LYS A 36 26.66 1.00 4.29
CA LYS A 36 25.23 0.80 4.02
C LYS A 36 24.41 2.03 4.38
N ALA A 37 24.63 2.59 5.57
CA ALA A 37 23.93 3.79 6.03
C ALA A 37 24.18 4.99 5.10
N PHE A 38 25.42 5.18 4.64
CA PHE A 38 25.77 6.25 3.71
C PHE A 38 25.00 6.13 2.38
N PHE A 39 25.00 4.95 1.76
CA PHE A 39 24.28 4.78 0.49
C PHE A 39 22.77 4.90 0.66
N GLN A 40 22.21 4.40 1.76
CA GLN A 40 20.79 4.59 2.06
C GLN A 40 20.46 6.08 2.21
N ALA A 41 21.24 6.83 3.00
CA ALA A 41 21.04 8.27 3.19
C ALA A 41 21.17 9.03 1.86
N MET A 42 22.17 8.70 1.03
CA MET A 42 22.32 9.30 -0.29
C MET A 42 21.15 8.99 -1.21
N HIS A 43 20.67 7.75 -1.22
CA HIS A 43 19.49 7.37 -2.00
C HIS A 43 18.25 8.14 -1.56
N GLU A 44 17.99 8.24 -0.25
CA GLU A 44 16.87 9.01 0.31
C GLU A 44 16.93 10.49 -0.12
N VAL A 45 18.11 11.13 -0.05
CA VAL A 45 18.32 12.50 -0.53
C VAL A 45 18.01 12.63 -2.03
N HIS A 46 18.43 11.67 -2.85
CA HIS A 46 18.13 11.69 -4.29
C HIS A 46 16.64 11.51 -4.57
N VAL A 47 15.97 10.60 -3.84
CA VAL A 47 14.52 10.38 -3.94
C VAL A 47 13.77 11.66 -3.62
N ASP A 48 14.11 12.35 -2.52
CA ASP A 48 13.44 13.60 -2.14
C ASP A 48 13.64 14.71 -3.18
N ARG A 49 14.86 14.80 -3.74
CA ARG A 49 15.16 15.74 -4.82
C ARG A 49 14.41 15.41 -6.11
N LEU A 50 14.21 14.13 -6.41
CA LEU A 50 13.49 13.68 -7.58
C LEU A 50 11.99 13.94 -7.42
N LYS A 51 11.39 13.58 -6.28
CA LYS A 51 9.98 13.88 -5.95
C LYS A 51 9.66 15.36 -6.16
N LYS A 52 10.50 16.27 -5.65
CA LYS A 52 10.32 17.73 -5.84
C LYS A 52 10.32 18.15 -7.32
N ARG A 53 11.14 17.51 -8.15
CA ARG A 53 11.18 17.81 -9.60
C ARG A 53 10.00 17.23 -10.34
N ILE A 54 9.58 16.02 -9.98
CA ILE A 54 8.36 15.38 -10.50
C ILE A 54 7.17 16.27 -10.19
N GLU A 55 7.02 16.70 -8.93
CA GLU A 55 5.97 17.61 -8.51
C GLU A 55 6.00 18.93 -9.30
N SER A 56 7.18 19.54 -9.44
CA SER A 56 7.31 20.78 -10.21
C SER A 56 7.02 20.62 -11.69
N ALA A 57 7.34 19.46 -12.29
CA ALA A 57 7.18 19.24 -13.73
C ALA A 57 5.77 18.76 -14.09
N TRP A 58 5.18 17.92 -13.24
CA TRP A 58 3.97 17.16 -13.55
C TRP A 58 2.87 17.29 -12.48
N GLY A 59 3.10 18.00 -11.38
CA GLY A 59 2.12 18.22 -10.30
C GLY A 59 0.74 18.64 -10.81
N PRO A 60 0.61 19.67 -11.67
CA PRO A 60 -0.68 20.07 -12.22
C PRO A 60 -1.39 18.98 -13.04
N ALA A 61 -0.66 18.07 -13.68
CA ALA A 61 -1.24 16.95 -14.41
C ALA A 61 -1.64 15.80 -13.45
N MET A 62 -0.86 15.59 -12.39
CA MET A 62 -1.18 14.65 -11.32
C MET A 62 -2.43 15.08 -10.54
N ASP A 63 -2.56 16.37 -10.23
CA ASP A 63 -3.76 16.93 -9.57
C ASP A 63 -5.01 16.71 -10.41
N LYS A 64 -4.96 17.04 -11.71
CA LYS A 64 -6.08 16.78 -12.64
C LYS A 64 -6.44 15.29 -12.72
N SER A 65 -5.43 14.42 -12.67
CA SER A 65 -5.64 12.97 -12.67
C SER A 65 -6.31 12.50 -11.37
N ALA A 66 -5.91 13.08 -10.23
CA ALA A 66 -6.51 12.82 -8.94
C ALA A 66 -7.97 13.30 -8.87
N ASP A 67 -8.25 14.51 -9.37
CA ASP A 67 -9.61 15.06 -9.45
C ASP A 67 -10.52 14.19 -10.32
N ALA A 68 -10.04 13.76 -11.49
CA ALA A 68 -10.79 12.86 -12.37
C ALA A 68 -11.07 11.50 -11.71
N ALA A 69 -10.12 10.97 -10.94
CA ALA A 69 -10.31 9.74 -10.18
C ALA A 69 -11.38 9.91 -9.09
N ILE A 70 -11.33 11.01 -8.33
CA ILE A 70 -12.32 11.34 -7.30
C ILE A 70 -13.72 11.47 -7.92
N GLU A 71 -13.85 12.18 -9.04
CA GLU A 71 -15.13 12.35 -9.73
C GLU A 71 -15.70 10.99 -10.19
N SER A 72 -14.86 10.17 -10.83
CA SER A 72 -15.25 8.85 -11.33
C SER A 72 -15.67 7.92 -10.19
N PHE A 73 -14.87 7.84 -9.13
CA PHE A 73 -15.17 7.02 -7.96
C PHE A 73 -16.41 7.52 -7.22
N GLY A 74 -16.63 8.83 -7.14
CA GLY A 74 -17.85 9.42 -6.60
C GLY A 74 -19.10 8.97 -7.36
N LYS A 75 -19.07 9.02 -8.70
CA LYS A 75 -20.19 8.53 -9.54
C LYS A 75 -20.44 7.03 -9.36
N MET A 76 -19.37 6.23 -9.32
CA MET A 76 -19.47 4.79 -9.08
C MET A 76 -20.12 4.50 -7.71
N TRP A 77 -19.68 5.19 -6.68
CA TRP A 77 -20.22 5.06 -5.32
C TRP A 77 -21.72 5.41 -5.26
N GLN A 78 -22.14 6.52 -5.87
CA GLN A 78 -23.54 6.91 -5.95
C GLN A 78 -24.40 5.86 -6.67
N SER A 79 -23.90 5.30 -7.78
CA SER A 79 -24.56 4.21 -8.49
C SER A 79 -24.74 2.96 -7.61
N MET A 80 -23.71 2.60 -6.83
CA MET A 80 -23.79 1.48 -5.89
C MET A 80 -24.81 1.73 -4.76
N GLN A 81 -24.92 2.95 -4.26
CA GLN A 81 -25.93 3.32 -3.27
C GLN A 81 -27.35 3.16 -3.83
N LEU A 82 -27.62 3.72 -5.02
CA LEU A 82 -28.91 3.59 -5.70
C LEU A 82 -29.28 2.12 -5.96
N GLN A 83 -28.33 1.31 -6.42
CA GLN A 83 -28.56 -0.12 -6.60
C GLN A 83 -28.86 -0.85 -5.28
N SER A 84 -28.21 -0.46 -4.19
CA SER A 84 -28.45 -1.03 -2.86
C SER A 84 -29.84 -0.69 -2.34
N GLU A 85 -30.26 0.56 -2.50
CA GLU A 85 -31.61 1.02 -2.15
C GLU A 85 -32.70 0.29 -2.95
N GLY A 86 -32.54 0.20 -4.27
CA GLY A 86 -33.48 -0.53 -5.13
C GLY A 86 -33.59 -2.02 -4.76
N LYS A 87 -32.46 -2.66 -4.40
CA LYS A 87 -32.47 -4.05 -3.91
C LYS A 87 -33.24 -4.21 -2.60
N LYS A 88 -33.09 -3.27 -1.66
CA LYS A 88 -33.83 -3.27 -0.39
C LYS A 88 -35.32 -3.05 -0.61
N GLU A 89 -35.70 -2.14 -1.50
CA GLU A 89 -37.10 -1.88 -1.82
C GLU A 89 -37.76 -3.13 -2.44
N PHE A 90 -37.09 -3.78 -3.39
CA PHE A 90 -37.56 -5.01 -4.00
C PHE A 90 -37.74 -6.13 -2.97
N ALA A 91 -36.76 -6.33 -2.08
CA ALA A 91 -36.85 -7.31 -1.00
C ALA A 91 -38.05 -7.03 -0.07
N SER A 92 -38.28 -5.77 0.30
CA SER A 92 -39.43 -5.35 1.11
C SER A 92 -40.77 -5.65 0.41
N LYS A 93 -40.89 -5.35 -0.89
CA LYS A 93 -42.09 -5.67 -1.68
C LYS A 93 -42.36 -7.17 -1.74
N LEU A 94 -41.33 -8.00 -1.97
CA LEU A 94 -41.47 -9.46 -1.95
C LEU A 94 -41.94 -9.97 -0.58
N GLN A 95 -41.34 -9.48 0.51
CA GLN A 95 -41.75 -9.86 1.86
C GLN A 95 -43.24 -9.56 2.10
N LYS A 96 -43.72 -8.38 1.66
CA LYS A 96 -45.12 -8.00 1.76
C LYS A 96 -46.03 -8.96 0.98
N ILE A 97 -45.73 -9.22 -0.30
CA ILE A 97 -46.50 -10.14 -1.16
C ILE A 97 -46.61 -11.53 -0.51
N TYR A 98 -45.49 -12.09 -0.05
CA TYR A 98 -45.50 -13.43 0.56
C TYR A 98 -46.23 -13.45 1.90
N SER A 99 -46.12 -12.40 2.71
CA SER A 99 -46.86 -12.29 3.97
C SER A 99 -48.38 -12.16 3.77
N GLU A 100 -48.82 -11.49 2.71
CA GLU A 100 -50.23 -11.37 2.34
C GLU A 100 -50.77 -12.69 1.76
N SER A 101 -49.98 -13.38 0.95
CA SER A 101 -50.33 -14.71 0.41
C SER A 101 -50.40 -15.80 1.48
N SER A 102 -49.60 -15.70 2.55
CA SER A 102 -49.61 -16.65 3.67
C SER A 102 -50.82 -16.49 4.61
N LYS A 103 -51.55 -15.38 4.52
CA LYS A 103 -52.75 -15.08 5.34
C LYS A 103 -54.06 -15.46 4.64
N ARG A 104 -54.01 -15.89 3.39
CA ARG A 104 -55.12 -16.53 2.67
C ARG A 104 -55.01 -18.04 2.81
#